data_AF-A0A2N3EGF0-F1
#
_entry.id   AF-A0A2N3EGF0-F1
#
_cell.length_a   1.000
_cell.length_b   1.000
_cell.length_c   1.000
_cell.angle_alpha   90.00
_cell.angle_beta   90.00
_cell.angle_gamma   90.00
#
_symmetry.space_group_name_H-M   'P 1'
#
loop_
_entity.id
_entity.type
_entity.pdbx_description
1 polymer ?
#
loop_
_entity_poly.entity_id
_entity_poly.type
_entity_poly.pdbx_seq_one_letter_code
_entity_poly.pdbx_strand_id
1 'polypeptide(L)'
;MSTNRKMTMDAAYEAVAPGDFPAMMEIDRYGNRSTAFDKIISATHDHFWDPLDGKYIDFSAPWDLDNELLMPADFNMELKTAVSDKLDEKQKIYMVNENVRWTMSSILHGEQGALALSASLCHILKDPGAQEYAANQTREEAR
;
A
#
# COMPACT_ATOMS: atom_id res chain seq x y z
N MET A 1 -4.70 39.17 -23.31
CA MET A 1 -5.29 37.86 -22.95
C MET A 1 -4.39 37.23 -21.92
N SER A 2 -4.82 37.24 -20.65
CA SER A 2 -4.04 36.67 -19.55
C SER A 2 -4.04 35.15 -19.70
N THR A 3 -2.87 34.56 -19.96
CA THR A 3 -2.65 33.12 -19.96
C THR A 3 -2.88 32.63 -18.55
N ASN A 4 -4.03 31.99 -18.34
CA ASN A 4 -4.42 31.32 -17.10
C ASN A 4 -3.59 30.02 -16.96
N ARG A 5 -2.28 30.18 -16.80
CA ARG A 5 -1.35 29.08 -16.56
C ARG A 5 -1.66 28.62 -15.13
N LYS A 6 -2.28 27.44 -14.97
CA LYS A 6 -2.52 26.80 -13.68
C LYS A 6 -1.20 26.74 -12.91
N MET A 7 -0.93 27.73 -12.05
CA MET A 7 0.33 27.86 -11.28
C MET A 7 0.44 26.81 -10.16
N THR A 8 -0.50 25.88 -10.03
CA THR A 8 -0.63 25.01 -8.85
C THR A 8 -0.37 23.53 -9.13
N MET A 9 -0.04 23.13 -10.36
CA MET A 9 0.14 21.73 -10.71
C MET A 9 1.44 21.51 -11.47
N ASP A 10 2.31 20.66 -10.92
CA ASP A 10 3.53 20.22 -11.60
C ASP A 10 3.17 19.45 -12.88
N ALA A 11 3.92 19.70 -13.96
CA ALA A 11 3.75 19.00 -15.23
C ALA A 11 3.90 17.47 -15.08
N ALA A 12 4.70 17.03 -14.10
CA ALA A 12 4.87 15.61 -13.77
C ALA A 12 3.57 14.92 -13.34
N TYR A 13 2.55 15.68 -12.89
CA TYR A 13 1.25 15.13 -12.51
C TYR A 13 0.18 15.30 -13.59
N GLU A 14 0.52 15.79 -14.79
CA GLU A 14 -0.46 16.02 -15.86
C GLU A 14 -1.27 14.75 -16.13
N ALA A 15 -2.60 14.86 -16.04
CA ALA A 15 -3.51 13.74 -16.17
C ALA A 15 -4.55 13.98 -17.28
N VAL A 16 -4.95 12.90 -17.95
CA VAL A 16 -6.01 12.87 -18.97
C VAL A 16 -7.29 12.23 -18.44
N ALA A 17 -8.38 12.34 -19.20
CA ALA A 17 -9.59 11.61 -18.88
C ALA A 17 -9.34 10.09 -19.01
N PRO A 18 -9.93 9.24 -18.15
CA PRO A 18 -9.76 7.78 -18.23
C PRO A 18 -10.09 7.13 -19.58
N GLY A 19 -10.96 7.76 -20.38
CA GLY A 19 -11.32 7.29 -21.73
C GLY A 19 -10.45 7.86 -22.86
N ASP A 20 -9.51 8.75 -22.58
CA ASP A 20 -8.67 9.42 -23.58
C ASP A 20 -7.42 8.59 -23.90
N PHE A 21 -7.67 7.38 -24.43
CA PHE A 21 -6.61 6.48 -24.87
C PHE A 21 -5.70 7.09 -25.96
N PRO A 22 -6.19 7.89 -26.93
CA PRO A 22 -5.32 8.53 -27.92
C PRO A 22 -4.23 9.40 -27.29
N ALA A 23 -4.53 10.20 -26.26
CA ALA A 23 -3.54 11.00 -25.56
C ALA A 23 -2.44 10.14 -24.89
N MET A 24 -2.77 8.88 -24.57
CA MET A 24 -1.83 7.89 -24.03
C MET A 24 -1.00 7.17 -25.11
N MET A 25 -1.25 7.43 -26.40
CA MET A 25 -0.49 6.87 -27.52
C MET A 25 0.37 7.93 -28.23
N GLU A 26 0.26 9.20 -27.83
CA GLU A 26 1.05 10.31 -28.37
C GLU A 26 2.55 10.05 -28.21
N ILE A 27 3.29 10.06 -29.31
CA ILE A 27 4.70 9.65 -29.35
C ILE A 27 5.58 10.65 -28.57
N ASP A 28 5.32 11.95 -28.72
CA ASP A 28 6.15 13.01 -28.12
C ASP A 28 6.13 12.98 -26.59
N ARG A 29 5.10 12.38 -25.97
CA ARG A 29 5.01 12.28 -24.50
C ARG A 29 6.18 11.50 -23.90
N TYR A 30 6.68 10.47 -24.61
CA TYR A 30 7.76 9.62 -24.13
C TYR A 30 9.10 10.36 -24.07
N GLY A 31 9.26 11.40 -24.89
CA GLY A 31 10.42 12.30 -24.86
C GLY A 31 10.40 13.32 -23.71
N ASN A 32 9.24 13.49 -23.05
CA ASN A 32 9.03 14.49 -22.00
C ASN A 32 9.01 13.88 -20.58
N ARG A 33 9.59 12.69 -20.39
CA ARG A 33 9.66 12.03 -19.07
C ARG A 33 10.42 12.89 -18.06
N SER A 34 9.74 13.23 -16.97
CA SER A 34 10.33 13.92 -15.83
C SER A 34 11.26 13.02 -15.02
N THR A 35 12.24 13.63 -14.37
CA THR A 35 13.14 12.97 -13.40
C THR A 35 12.65 13.06 -11.96
N ALA A 36 11.47 13.68 -11.74
CA ALA A 36 10.91 13.93 -10.41
C ALA A 36 10.76 12.66 -9.56
N PHE A 37 10.54 11.51 -10.19
CA PHE A 37 10.29 10.22 -9.51
C PHE A 37 11.51 9.31 -9.43
N ASP A 38 12.63 9.63 -10.11
CA ASP A 38 13.75 8.71 -10.28
C ASP A 38 14.35 8.23 -8.95
N LYS A 39 14.50 9.15 -7.99
CA LYS A 39 15.02 8.81 -6.66
C LYS A 39 14.11 7.82 -5.93
N ILE A 40 12.81 8.06 -5.95
CA ILE A 40 11.84 7.23 -5.23
C ILE A 40 11.76 5.85 -5.89
N ILE A 41 11.67 5.81 -7.23
CA ILE A 41 11.70 4.57 -8.01
C ILE A 41 12.95 3.75 -7.72
N SER A 42 14.12 4.38 -7.69
CA SER A 42 15.39 3.69 -7.41
C SER A 42 15.44 3.10 -5.99
N ALA A 43 14.94 3.85 -4.99
CA ALA A 43 14.92 3.40 -3.61
C ALA A 43 14.01 2.19 -3.41
N THR A 44 12.93 2.05 -4.19
CA THR A 44 12.05 0.88 -4.11
C THR A 44 12.80 -0.41 -4.46
N HIS A 45 13.73 -0.37 -5.42
CA HIS A 45 14.50 -1.56 -5.82
C HIS A 45 15.46 -2.06 -4.74
N ASP A 46 16.00 -1.19 -3.90
CA ASP A 46 16.99 -1.55 -2.88
C ASP A 46 16.38 -2.31 -1.68
N HIS A 47 15.07 -2.16 -1.46
CA HIS A 47 14.35 -2.74 -0.32
C HIS A 47 13.43 -3.91 -0.70
N PHE A 48 13.65 -4.50 -1.89
CA PHE A 48 12.86 -5.63 -2.35
C PHE A 48 13.07 -6.88 -1.48
N TRP A 49 11.98 -7.39 -0.91
CA TRP A 49 11.92 -8.70 -0.27
C TRP A 49 10.96 -9.61 -1.04
N ASP A 50 11.22 -10.92 -1.01
CA ASP A 50 10.42 -11.93 -1.71
C ASP A 50 9.44 -12.57 -0.71
N PRO A 51 8.11 -12.38 -0.86
CA PRO A 51 7.15 -12.94 0.06
C PRO A 51 7.07 -14.47 0.01
N LEU A 52 7.60 -15.11 -1.05
CA LEU A 52 7.67 -16.56 -1.16
C LEU A 52 8.97 -17.14 -0.58
N ASP A 53 9.93 -16.28 -0.25
CA ASP A 53 11.17 -16.70 0.39
C ASP A 53 10.95 -16.81 1.91
N GLY A 54 10.96 -18.05 2.40
CA GLY A 54 10.77 -18.38 3.81
C GLY A 54 11.78 -17.72 4.77
N LYS A 55 12.87 -17.12 4.26
CA LYS A 55 13.77 -16.30 5.09
C LYS A 55 13.10 -15.03 5.63
N TYR A 56 12.04 -14.56 4.96
CA TYR A 56 11.26 -13.41 5.42
C TYR A 56 10.03 -13.85 6.21
N ILE A 57 9.18 -14.68 5.61
CA ILE A 57 7.96 -15.19 6.24
C ILE A 57 7.81 -16.69 5.92
N ASP A 58 7.83 -17.52 6.96
CA ASP A 58 7.52 -18.95 6.84
C ASP A 58 6.04 -19.22 7.11
N PHE A 59 5.25 -19.34 6.04
CA PHE A 59 3.83 -19.68 6.11
C PHE A 59 3.54 -21.12 6.54
N SER A 60 4.57 -21.98 6.63
CA SER A 60 4.42 -23.36 7.09
C SER A 60 4.54 -23.48 8.62
N ALA A 61 5.00 -22.43 9.29
CA ALA A 61 5.13 -22.40 10.74
C ALA A 61 3.74 -22.60 11.40
N PRO A 62 3.61 -23.56 12.34
CA PRO A 62 2.34 -23.75 13.05
C PRO A 62 2.08 -22.59 14.00
N TRP A 63 0.82 -22.15 14.09
CA TRP A 63 0.39 -21.12 15.06
C TRP A 63 -0.61 -21.73 16.05
N ASP A 64 -0.27 -21.73 17.34
CA ASP A 64 -1.18 -22.15 18.40
C ASP A 64 -2.04 -20.97 18.86
N LEU A 65 -3.08 -20.67 18.09
CA LEU A 65 -3.97 -19.54 18.36
C LEU A 65 -4.82 -19.69 19.64
N ASP A 66 -4.88 -20.90 20.21
CA ASP A 66 -5.67 -21.19 21.41
C ASP A 66 -4.88 -20.98 22.70
N ASN A 67 -3.55 -21.08 22.65
CA ASN A 67 -2.69 -21.00 23.83
C ASN A 67 -1.58 -19.92 23.74
N GLU A 68 -1.32 -19.35 22.55
CA GLU A 68 -0.28 -18.34 22.34
C GLU A 68 -0.84 -16.99 21.87
N LEU A 69 -0.21 -15.91 22.33
CA LEU A 69 -0.52 -14.56 21.91
C LEU A 69 0.26 -14.23 20.62
N LEU A 70 -0.45 -13.80 19.58
CA LEU A 70 0.17 -13.33 18.32
C LEU A 70 0.98 -12.03 18.50
N MET A 71 0.58 -11.20 19.47
CA MET A 71 1.25 -9.96 19.84
C MET A 71 1.25 -9.82 21.37
N PRO A 72 2.23 -9.13 21.97
CA PRO A 72 2.25 -8.90 23.41
C PRO A 72 0.95 -8.24 23.89
N ALA A 73 0.41 -8.71 25.02
CA ALA A 73 -0.87 -8.25 25.57
C ALA A 73 -0.93 -6.72 25.81
N ASP A 74 0.23 -6.08 26.02
CA ASP A 74 0.35 -4.63 26.21
C ASP A 74 -0.05 -3.81 24.99
N PHE A 75 -0.10 -4.39 23.79
CA PHE A 75 -0.63 -3.74 22.59
C PHE A 75 -2.16 -3.72 22.56
N ASN A 76 -2.83 -4.59 23.32
CA ASN A 76 -4.27 -4.63 23.39
C ASN A 76 -4.77 -3.67 24.49
N MET A 77 -5.49 -2.62 24.09
CA MET A 77 -5.99 -1.61 25.03
C MET A 77 -7.17 -2.13 25.86
N GLU A 78 -7.96 -3.05 25.31
CA GLU A 78 -9.14 -3.61 25.96
C GLU A 78 -8.75 -4.41 27.22
N LEU A 79 -7.62 -5.12 27.18
CA LEU A 79 -7.06 -5.82 28.35
C LEU A 79 -6.55 -4.87 29.45
N LYS A 80 -6.40 -3.57 29.18
CA LYS A 80 -6.06 -2.55 30.18
C LYS A 80 -7.29 -1.94 30.85
N THR A 81 -8.47 -2.48 30.58
CA THR A 81 -9.75 -2.04 31.16
C THR A 81 -10.35 -3.13 32.04
N ALA A 82 -11.44 -2.81 32.75
CA ALA A 82 -12.21 -3.76 33.57
C ALA A 82 -12.82 -4.94 32.78
N VAL A 83 -12.70 -4.96 31.45
CA VAL A 83 -13.01 -6.13 30.63
C VAL A 83 -12.10 -7.30 30.99
N SER A 84 -10.81 -7.04 31.25
CA SER A 84 -9.81 -8.07 31.56
C SER A 84 -10.16 -8.90 32.80
N ASP A 85 -10.74 -8.26 33.82
CA ASP A 85 -11.16 -8.90 35.08
C ASP A 85 -12.31 -9.91 34.88
N LYS A 86 -13.02 -9.82 33.75
CA LYS A 86 -14.15 -10.70 33.41
C LYS A 86 -13.78 -11.85 32.49
N LEU A 87 -12.53 -11.90 32.02
CA LEU A 87 -12.05 -12.89 31.06
C LEU A 87 -11.11 -13.87 31.75
N ASP A 88 -11.26 -15.16 31.44
CA ASP A 88 -10.21 -16.14 31.73
C ASP A 88 -9.03 -16.00 30.77
N GLU A 89 -7.91 -16.68 31.05
CA GLU A 89 -6.70 -16.56 30.25
C GLU A 89 -6.89 -16.97 28.78
N LYS A 90 -7.71 -17.99 28.50
CA LYS A 90 -7.99 -18.40 27.11
C LYS A 90 -8.81 -17.35 26.38
N GLN A 91 -9.77 -16.74 27.07
CA GLN A 91 -10.57 -15.66 26.51
C GLN A 91 -9.74 -14.40 26.25
N LYS A 92 -8.74 -14.11 27.09
CA LYS A 92 -7.79 -13.01 26.83
C LYS A 92 -6.94 -13.28 25.59
N ILE A 93 -6.41 -14.51 25.44
CA ILE A 93 -5.65 -14.92 24.26
C ILE A 93 -6.49 -14.78 23.00
N TYR A 94 -7.70 -15.34 23.02
CA TYR A 94 -8.65 -15.23 21.91
C TYR A 94 -8.92 -13.77 21.54
N MET A 95 -9.18 -12.90 22.52
CA MET A 95 -9.48 -11.49 22.27
C MET A 95 -8.29 -10.76 21.62
N VAL A 96 -7.06 -11.01 22.10
CA VAL A 96 -5.86 -10.39 21.52
C VAL A 96 -5.64 -10.88 20.09
N ASN A 97 -5.73 -12.19 19.85
CA ASN A 97 -5.53 -12.76 18.51
C ASN A 97 -6.60 -12.26 17.52
N GLU A 98 -7.83 -12.09 17.99
CA GLU A 98 -8.91 -11.51 17.20
C GLU A 98 -8.68 -10.04 16.86
N ASN A 99 -8.17 -9.26 17.81
CA ASN A 99 -7.81 -7.86 17.59
C ASN A 99 -6.67 -7.73 16.55
N VAL A 100 -5.66 -8.61 16.61
CA VAL A 100 -4.60 -8.69 15.60
C VAL A 100 -5.20 -9.03 14.23
N ARG A 101 -6.09 -10.04 14.15
CA ARG A 101 -6.78 -10.40 12.90
C ARG A 101 -7.57 -9.24 12.30
N TRP A 102 -8.30 -8.49 13.14
CA TRP A 102 -9.07 -7.34 12.72
C TRP A 102 -8.19 -6.19 12.20
N THR A 103 -7.09 -5.93 12.91
CA THR A 103 -6.07 -4.95 12.49
C THR A 103 -5.48 -5.32 11.13
N MET A 104 -5.06 -6.57 10.94
CA MET A 104 -4.54 -7.05 9.65
C MET A 104 -5.58 -6.95 8.54
N SER A 105 -6.84 -7.28 8.82
CA SER A 105 -7.94 -7.09 7.85
C SER A 105 -8.12 -5.62 7.45
N SER A 106 -7.92 -4.69 8.38
CA SER A 106 -8.02 -3.24 8.11
C SER A 106 -6.85 -2.75 7.25
N ILE A 107 -5.64 -3.24 7.51
CA ILE A 107 -4.45 -2.96 6.69
C ILE A 107 -4.70 -3.46 5.26
N LEU A 108 -5.07 -4.74 5.09
CA LEU A 108 -5.34 -5.33 3.77
C LEU A 108 -6.40 -4.56 2.99
N HIS A 109 -7.45 -4.07 3.65
CA HIS A 109 -8.46 -3.25 2.99
C HIS A 109 -7.89 -1.89 2.52
N GLY A 110 -7.03 -1.28 3.33
CA GLY A 110 -6.28 -0.07 2.96
C GLY A 110 -5.40 -0.30 1.73
N GLU A 111 -4.60 -1.37 1.74
CA GLU A 111 -3.71 -1.71 0.62
C GLU A 111 -4.49 -2.01 -0.65
N GLN A 112 -5.63 -2.70 -0.57
CA GLN A 112 -6.51 -2.89 -1.74
C GLN A 112 -6.99 -1.56 -2.34
N GLY A 113 -7.31 -0.58 -1.51
CA GLY A 113 -7.69 0.75 -1.96
C GLY A 113 -6.53 1.48 -2.65
N ALA A 114 -5.35 1.46 -2.04
CA ALA A 114 -4.14 2.07 -2.58
C ALA A 114 -3.68 1.39 -3.88
N LEU A 115 -3.76 0.06 -3.96
CA LEU A 115 -3.51 -0.76 -5.15
C LEU A 115 -4.42 -0.34 -6.30
N ALA A 116 -5.74 -0.31 -6.05
CA ALA A 116 -6.73 0.00 -7.08
C ALA A 116 -6.58 1.45 -7.57
N LEU A 117 -6.33 2.39 -6.66
CA LEU A 117 -6.04 3.77 -7.00
C LEU A 117 -4.78 3.88 -7.86
N SER A 118 -3.67 3.30 -7.42
CA SER A 118 -2.39 3.35 -8.14
C SER A 118 -2.50 2.72 -9.53
N ALA A 119 -3.22 1.61 -9.65
CA ALA A 119 -3.48 0.98 -10.94
C ALA A 119 -4.31 1.91 -11.86
N SER A 120 -5.28 2.63 -11.31
CA SER A 120 -6.05 3.62 -12.07
C SER A 120 -5.20 4.82 -12.53
N LEU A 121 -4.23 5.25 -11.72
CA LEU A 121 -3.32 6.35 -12.06
C LEU A 121 -2.46 6.03 -13.29
N CYS A 122 -2.06 4.78 -13.47
CA CYS A 122 -1.33 4.33 -14.66
C CYS A 122 -2.07 4.62 -15.97
N HIS A 123 -3.41 4.70 -15.93
CA HIS A 123 -4.24 4.96 -17.11
C HIS A 123 -4.45 6.44 -17.42
N ILE A 124 -4.16 7.34 -16.47
CA ILE A 124 -4.45 8.77 -16.62
C ILE A 124 -3.23 9.67 -16.56
N LEU A 125 -2.12 9.26 -15.93
CA LEU A 125 -0.90 10.08 -15.87
C LEU A 125 -0.19 10.09 -17.22
N LYS A 126 0.10 11.29 -17.75
CA LYS A 126 0.78 11.45 -19.04
C LYS A 126 2.29 11.29 -18.94
N ASP A 127 2.87 11.71 -17.82
CA ASP A 127 4.31 11.61 -17.60
C ASP A 127 4.73 10.14 -17.41
N PRO A 128 5.64 9.60 -18.25
CA PRO A 128 6.05 8.20 -18.12
C PRO A 128 6.71 7.84 -16.79
N GLY A 129 7.40 8.78 -16.13
CA GLY A 129 8.03 8.56 -14.83
C GLY A 129 6.99 8.47 -13.71
N ALA A 130 5.93 9.28 -13.80
CA ALA A 130 4.79 9.20 -12.91
C ALA A 130 4.02 7.88 -13.10
N GLN A 131 3.88 7.40 -14.34
CA GLN A 131 3.27 6.10 -14.63
C GLN A 131 4.12 4.93 -14.08
N GLU A 132 5.44 4.98 -14.26
CA GLU A 132 6.36 3.98 -13.71
C GLU A 132 6.28 3.93 -12.18
N TYR A 133 6.26 5.10 -11.53
CA TYR A 133 6.06 5.19 -10.10
C TYR A 133 4.72 4.60 -9.65
N ALA A 134 3.61 4.96 -10.30
CA ALA A 134 2.29 4.43 -9.98
C ALA A 134 2.22 2.90 -10.15
N ALA A 135 2.83 2.37 -11.22
CA ALA A 135 2.91 0.93 -11.44
C ALA A 135 3.75 0.21 -10.37
N ASN A 136 4.85 0.83 -9.92
CA ASN A 136 5.63 0.31 -8.80
C ASN A 136 4.82 0.30 -7.50
N GLN A 137 4.05 1.35 -7.21
CA GLN A 137 3.15 1.36 -6.05
C GLN A 137 2.11 0.26 -6.15
N THR A 138 1.44 0.06 -7.29
CA THR A 138 0.49 -1.05 -7.47
C THR A 138 1.11 -2.40 -7.14
N ARG A 139 2.38 -2.63 -7.53
CA ARG A 139 3.10 -3.87 -7.22
C ARG A 139 3.51 -3.96 -5.74
N GLU A 140 3.74 -2.83 -5.07
CA GLU A 140 4.04 -2.81 -3.64
C GLU A 140 2.81 -3.16 -2.81
N GLU A 141 1.67 -2.50 -3.07
CA GLU A 141 0.43 -2.76 -2.31
C GLU A 141 -0.18 -4.14 -2.62
N ALA A 142 0.23 -4.78 -3.72
CA ALA A 142 -0.18 -6.14 -4.08
C ALA A 142 0.65 -7.23 -3.38
N ARG A 143 1.82 -6.87 -2.85
CA ARG A 143 2.72 -7.82 -2.19
C ARG A 143 2.26 -8.09 -0.77
#